data_AF-A0A7K0ZK81-F1
#
_entry.id   AF-A0A7K0ZK81-F1
#
_cell.length_a   1.000
_cell.length_b   1.000
_cell.length_c   1.000
_cell.angle_alpha   90.00
_cell.angle_beta   90.00
_cell.angle_gamma   90.00
#
_symmetry.space_group_name_H-M   'P 1'
#
loop_
_entity.id
_entity.type
_entity.pdbx_description
1 polymer ?
#
loop_
_entity_poly.entity_id
_entity_poly.type
_entity_poly.pdbx_seq_one_letter_code
_entity_poly.pdbx_strand_id
1 'polypeptide(L)'
;MGIRSGFGIERRSGYVGSRDAGDPASHDRIRPRKTRGERFVTDLPPQTAVHPRKWWIVAVTAGVTSLGIVAAAGIFSASAWSSPHRDITAGSGAVGALDINLGPVPQQAVVTDEQFQTEIDNIVFILADDLDWATFRQVPRLNALQSKGTTFTNTTVTDSLCCPSRVSILRGQYVHNHKVVSNEPASGGGWPTFYRLGEEKDCLPTWLSAKGVQTAFMGKYLNAYPDGAKNPAYVPPGWDRWVVPVTQPEMYRGYGYTLNIDGTLKTYGSKPKDFLGDVLVGEASQYISSAREPFYLQLSLTNPHRPSPVAVRH
;
A
#
# COMPACT_ATOMS: atom_id res chain seq x y z
N MET A 1 -29.57 51.11 -10.87
CA MET A 1 -30.38 50.62 -9.72
C MET A 1 -29.54 49.59 -8.97
N GLY A 2 -29.27 49.62 -7.65
CA GLY A 2 -29.98 50.27 -6.54
C GLY A 2 -31.14 49.37 -6.10
N ILE A 3 -31.08 48.63 -4.98
CA ILE A 3 -31.39 49.02 -3.58
C ILE A 3 -30.89 47.84 -2.67
N ARG A 4 -29.95 48.00 -1.70
CA ARG A 4 -30.11 48.09 -0.20
C ARG A 4 -31.30 47.29 0.39
N SER A 5 -31.34 46.69 1.58
CA SER A 5 -30.50 46.60 2.81
C SER A 5 -31.08 45.46 3.69
N GLY A 6 -30.45 44.93 4.76
CA GLY A 6 -29.14 45.21 5.35
C GLY A 6 -29.16 45.19 6.90
N PHE A 7 -28.15 44.56 7.51
CA PHE A 7 -27.74 44.64 8.94
C PHE A 7 -28.57 43.96 10.05
N GLY A 8 -27.86 43.29 10.97
CA GLY A 8 -28.35 42.79 12.25
C GLY A 8 -27.25 42.11 13.07
N ILE A 9 -26.50 42.89 13.87
CA ILE A 9 -25.52 42.39 14.85
C ILE A 9 -26.06 42.75 16.24
N GLU A 10 -26.20 41.78 17.14
CA GLU A 10 -26.43 42.06 18.56
C GLU A 10 -25.35 41.38 19.41
N ARG A 11 -24.62 42.17 20.21
CA ARG A 11 -23.80 41.68 21.32
C ARG A 11 -24.58 41.90 22.60
N ARG A 12 -24.54 40.95 23.53
CA ARG A 12 -24.78 41.23 24.95
C ARG A 12 -23.62 40.78 25.80
N SER A 13 -23.41 41.53 26.88
CA SER A 13 -22.27 41.48 27.78
C SER A 13 -22.75 41.12 29.19
N GLY A 14 -21.87 40.48 29.97
CA GLY A 14 -21.88 40.58 31.43
C GLY A 14 -22.21 39.30 32.19
N TYR A 15 -21.20 38.73 32.83
CA TYR A 15 -21.23 38.57 34.29
C TYR A 15 -19.80 38.60 34.88
N VAL A 16 -19.69 38.88 36.18
CA VAL A 16 -18.45 39.26 36.88
C VAL A 16 -18.28 38.44 38.16
N GLY A 17 -17.03 38.15 38.55
CA GLY A 17 -16.64 37.59 39.85
C GLY A 17 -16.47 36.07 39.86
N SER A 18 -15.56 35.47 40.65
CA SER A 18 -14.70 36.03 41.71
C SER A 18 -13.32 35.32 41.77
N ARG A 19 -12.37 35.91 42.51
CA ARG A 19 -11.10 35.28 42.91
C ARG A 19 -11.28 34.52 44.24
N ASP A 20 -10.41 33.55 44.48
CA ASP A 20 -9.68 33.21 45.74
C ASP A 20 -9.00 31.84 45.50
N ALA A 21 -7.68 31.62 45.62
CA ALA A 21 -6.70 31.91 46.68
C ALA A 21 -6.78 30.92 47.88
N GLY A 22 -5.91 29.90 47.93
CA GLY A 22 -5.77 29.02 49.10
C GLY A 22 -5.04 27.68 48.86
N ASP A 23 -3.76 27.62 49.19
CA ASP A 23 -2.97 26.42 49.58
C ASP A 23 -2.17 26.85 50.83
N PRO A 24 -2.05 26.03 51.91
CA PRO A 24 -0.99 25.04 51.97
C PRO A 24 -1.30 23.72 52.72
N ALA A 25 -0.83 22.62 52.14
CA ALA A 25 -0.08 21.50 52.77
C ALA A 25 -0.42 20.97 54.19
N SER A 26 -0.62 19.64 54.28
CA SER A 26 -0.26 18.87 55.48
C SER A 26 0.28 17.46 55.16
N HIS A 27 1.22 17.04 56.01
CA HIS A 27 2.04 15.84 55.93
C HIS A 27 1.24 14.53 56.06
N ASP A 28 1.71 13.43 55.44
CA ASP A 28 2.29 12.34 56.24
C ASP A 28 3.29 11.44 55.47
N ARG A 29 4.28 10.88 56.19
CA ARG A 29 5.29 9.93 55.67
C ARG A 29 5.36 8.70 56.56
N ILE A 30 4.83 7.57 56.09
CA ILE A 30 4.98 6.27 56.78
C ILE A 30 6.07 5.42 56.10
N ARG A 31 7.05 4.96 56.89
CA ARG A 31 8.15 4.08 56.46
C ARG A 31 7.72 2.59 56.47
N PRO A 32 8.36 1.72 55.66
CA PRO A 32 7.92 0.33 55.49
C PRO A 32 8.31 -0.59 56.66
N ARG A 33 7.46 -1.59 56.93
CA ARG A 33 7.69 -2.65 57.93
C ARG A 33 8.25 -3.90 57.27
N LYS A 34 9.36 -4.44 57.79
CA LYS A 34 9.92 -5.75 57.39
C LYS A 34 9.12 -6.90 58.00
N THR A 35 8.84 -7.93 57.21
CA THR A 35 8.53 -9.31 57.67
C THR A 35 9.32 -10.32 56.82
N ARG A 36 9.46 -11.56 57.33
CA ARG A 36 10.44 -12.57 56.88
C ARG A 36 9.74 -13.94 56.79
N GLY A 37 10.11 -14.74 55.80
CA GLY A 37 9.50 -16.05 55.51
C GLY A 37 8.39 -15.92 54.45
N GLU A 38 8.14 -16.90 53.56
CA GLU A 38 8.64 -18.29 53.51
C GLU A 38 8.97 -18.73 52.06
N ARG A 39 9.50 -19.95 51.91
CA ARG A 39 9.88 -20.51 50.60
C ARG A 39 8.65 -21.14 49.92
N PHE A 40 8.48 -20.87 48.64
CA PHE A 40 7.84 -21.81 47.72
C PHE A 40 8.77 -22.04 46.53
N VAL A 41 9.16 -23.30 46.33
CA VAL A 41 9.82 -23.77 45.11
C VAL A 41 8.71 -24.31 44.22
N THR A 42 8.61 -23.77 43.01
CA THR A 42 7.76 -24.31 41.94
C THR A 42 8.60 -24.41 40.69
N ASP A 43 8.86 -25.63 40.24
CA ASP A 43 9.65 -25.88 39.03
C ASP A 43 8.94 -25.32 37.80
N LEU A 44 9.66 -24.51 37.01
CA LEU A 44 9.24 -24.08 35.69
C LEU A 44 9.92 -24.97 34.64
N PRO A 45 9.20 -25.47 33.62
CA PRO A 45 9.81 -26.23 32.53
C PRO A 45 10.75 -25.33 31.71
N PRO A 46 11.77 -25.91 31.05
CA PRO A 46 12.79 -25.14 30.33
C PRO A 46 12.15 -24.33 29.19
N GLN A 47 12.43 -23.02 29.16
CA GLN A 47 12.01 -22.17 28.07
C GLN A 47 12.76 -22.57 26.79
N THR A 48 12.01 -22.93 25.75
CA THR A 48 12.56 -23.09 24.40
C THR A 48 13.05 -21.73 23.90
N ALA A 49 14.24 -21.70 23.32
CA ALA A 49 14.87 -20.47 22.87
C ALA A 49 14.08 -19.83 21.72
N VAL A 50 13.34 -18.76 22.01
CA VAL A 50 12.72 -17.93 20.98
C VAL A 50 13.82 -17.14 20.28
N HIS A 51 14.14 -17.53 19.05
CA HIS A 51 15.05 -16.75 18.20
C HIS A 51 14.44 -15.35 17.94
N PRO A 52 15.17 -14.25 18.19
CA PRO A 52 14.69 -12.92 17.87
C PRO A 52 14.69 -12.72 16.35
N ARG A 53 13.52 -12.88 15.72
CA ARG A 53 13.34 -12.61 14.28
C ARG A 53 13.51 -11.12 13.99
N LYS A 54 14.27 -10.81 12.93
CA LYS A 54 14.54 -9.44 12.49
C LYS A 54 13.45 -8.98 11.54
N TRP A 55 12.81 -7.87 11.86
CA TRP A 55 11.80 -7.25 10.99
C TRP A 55 12.48 -6.48 9.86
N TRP A 56 12.20 -6.85 8.62
CA TRP A 56 12.59 -6.07 7.44
C TRP A 56 11.41 -5.20 6.99
N ILE A 57 11.53 -3.87 7.10
CA ILE A 57 10.56 -2.95 6.52
C ILE A 57 11.14 -2.40 5.22
N VAL A 58 10.58 -2.84 4.09
CA VAL A 58 10.92 -2.34 2.76
C VAL A 58 9.92 -1.26 2.35
N ALA A 59 10.32 0.00 2.51
CA ALA A 59 9.53 1.14 2.04
C ALA A 59 10.07 1.61 0.68
N VAL A 60 9.38 1.26 -0.40
CA VAL A 60 9.70 1.78 -1.74
C VAL A 60 8.98 3.12 -1.94
N THR A 61 9.74 4.18 -2.10
CA THR A 61 9.27 5.46 -2.64
C THR A 61 10.05 5.73 -3.92
N ALA A 62 9.35 6.24 -4.94
CA ALA A 62 9.93 6.53 -6.25
C ALA A 62 9.92 8.04 -6.46
N GLY A 63 11.10 8.61 -6.72
CA GLY A 63 11.26 10.03 -6.99
C GLY A 63 11.92 10.22 -8.35
N VAL A 64 11.29 10.99 -9.23
CA VAL A 64 11.79 11.19 -10.60
C VAL A 64 12.97 12.16 -10.59
N THR A 65 14.09 11.73 -11.17
CA THR A 65 15.17 12.61 -11.65
C THR A 65 15.56 12.21 -13.08
N SER A 66 15.67 13.20 -13.96
CA SER A 66 15.87 13.01 -15.41
C SER A 66 17.32 13.24 -15.85
N LEU A 67 17.64 12.72 -17.04
CA LEU A 67 18.87 12.89 -17.87
C LEU A 67 20.11 12.03 -17.52
N GLY A 68 20.64 11.37 -18.57
CA GLY A 68 21.97 10.76 -18.59
C GLY A 68 22.07 9.48 -19.43
N ILE A 69 22.33 9.59 -20.74
CA ILE A 69 22.57 8.42 -21.62
C ILE A 69 23.99 7.88 -21.40
N VAL A 70 24.12 6.58 -21.14
CA VAL A 70 25.28 5.76 -21.54
C VAL A 70 24.77 4.36 -21.95
N ALA A 71 25.26 3.82 -23.06
CA ALA A 71 24.91 2.50 -23.56
C ALA A 71 25.95 1.44 -23.15
N ALA A 72 25.50 0.22 -22.82
CA ALA A 72 26.35 -0.98 -22.81
C ALA A 72 25.53 -2.28 -22.99
N ALA A 73 25.92 -3.07 -23.99
CA ALA A 73 25.62 -4.48 -24.28
C ALA A 73 24.54 -5.21 -23.43
N GLY A 74 23.36 -5.41 -24.01
CA GLY A 74 22.37 -6.36 -23.51
C GLY A 74 22.61 -7.78 -24.05
N ILE A 75 22.72 -8.76 -23.15
CA ILE A 75 22.54 -10.18 -23.50
C ILE A 75 21.04 -10.45 -23.53
N PHE A 76 20.49 -10.68 -24.71
CA PHE A 76 19.09 -11.08 -24.88
C PHE A 76 18.93 -12.59 -24.67
N SER A 77 18.33 -12.99 -23.56
CA SER A 77 17.66 -14.30 -23.46
C SER A 77 16.22 -14.14 -23.93
N ALA A 78 15.93 -14.56 -25.16
CA ALA A 78 14.57 -14.57 -25.68
C ALA A 78 13.78 -15.73 -25.05
N SER A 79 12.74 -15.40 -24.28
CA SER A 79 11.69 -16.38 -23.95
C SER A 79 10.85 -16.63 -25.20
N ALA A 80 10.86 -17.86 -25.70
CA ALA A 80 10.10 -18.23 -26.88
C ALA A 80 8.59 -18.21 -26.57
N TRP A 81 7.86 -17.27 -27.17
CA TRP A 81 6.41 -17.32 -27.23
C TRP A 81 5.98 -17.73 -28.64
N SER A 82 5.26 -18.83 -28.75
CA SER A 82 4.76 -19.35 -30.01
C SER A 82 3.63 -18.49 -30.57
N SER A 83 3.76 -18.10 -31.84
CA SER A 83 2.67 -17.57 -32.66
C SER A 83 2.86 -18.04 -34.09
N PRO A 84 1.78 -18.36 -34.82
CA PRO A 84 1.86 -19.21 -36.00
C PRO A 84 2.55 -18.52 -37.19
N HIS A 85 3.35 -19.30 -37.91
CA HIS A 85 4.13 -18.85 -39.06
C HIS A 85 3.24 -18.27 -40.16
N ARG A 86 3.70 -17.16 -40.76
CA ARG A 86 3.41 -16.83 -42.16
C ARG A 86 4.71 -17.07 -42.91
N ASP A 87 4.70 -18.00 -43.86
CA ASP A 87 5.89 -18.36 -44.62
C ASP A 87 6.37 -17.17 -45.46
N ILE A 88 7.62 -16.78 -45.26
CA ILE A 88 8.38 -15.95 -46.20
C ILE A 88 9.56 -16.80 -46.66
N THR A 89 9.51 -17.23 -47.92
CA THR A 89 10.59 -17.94 -48.58
C THR A 89 11.78 -16.99 -48.80
N ALA A 90 12.85 -17.17 -48.03
CA ALA A 90 14.11 -16.44 -48.20
C ALA A 90 15.17 -17.36 -48.83
N GLY A 91 15.93 -16.82 -49.79
CA GLY A 91 16.88 -17.57 -50.61
C GLY A 91 18.18 -17.97 -49.91
N SER A 92 18.88 -18.93 -50.52
CA SER A 92 20.10 -19.55 -50.00
C SER A 92 21.25 -18.55 -49.81
N GLY A 93 21.56 -18.23 -48.56
CA GLY A 93 22.80 -17.57 -48.15
C GLY A 93 23.43 -18.34 -46.99
N ALA A 94 24.63 -18.88 -47.18
CA ALA A 94 25.30 -19.68 -46.16
C ALA A 94 25.87 -18.80 -45.04
N VAL A 95 25.14 -18.69 -43.93
CA VAL A 95 25.69 -18.23 -42.64
C VAL A 95 26.21 -19.44 -41.88
N GLY A 96 27.51 -19.42 -41.54
CA GLY A 96 28.11 -20.48 -40.74
C GLY A 96 27.51 -20.50 -39.33
N ALA A 97 26.99 -21.66 -38.91
CA ALA A 97 26.49 -21.84 -37.55
C ALA A 97 27.66 -21.77 -36.56
N LEU A 98 27.65 -20.76 -35.69
CA LEU A 98 28.41 -20.80 -34.45
C LEU A 98 27.61 -21.63 -33.46
N ASP A 99 28.04 -22.87 -33.22
CA ASP A 99 27.51 -23.73 -32.16
C ASP A 99 27.87 -23.13 -30.79
N ILE A 100 27.02 -22.22 -30.31
CA ILE A 100 27.10 -21.74 -28.93
C ILE A 100 26.58 -22.88 -28.05
N ASN A 101 27.50 -23.65 -27.48
CA ASN A 101 27.20 -24.65 -26.45
C ASN A 101 26.76 -23.93 -25.16
N LEU A 102 25.49 -23.53 -25.14
CA LEU A 102 24.77 -23.13 -23.94
C LEU A 102 24.65 -24.37 -23.07
N GLY A 103 25.60 -24.54 -22.14
CA GLY A 103 25.55 -25.60 -21.14
C GLY A 103 24.21 -25.60 -20.40
N PRO A 104 23.79 -26.75 -19.82
CA PRO A 104 22.45 -26.91 -19.29
C PRO A 104 22.11 -25.77 -18.32
N VAL A 105 21.06 -25.01 -18.66
CA VAL A 105 20.55 -23.94 -17.80
C VAL A 105 20.30 -24.56 -16.42
N PRO A 106 20.90 -24.04 -15.34
CA PRO A 106 20.72 -24.62 -14.02
C PRO A 106 19.24 -24.60 -13.69
N GLN A 107 18.64 -25.79 -13.64
CA GLN A 107 17.22 -25.94 -13.40
C GLN A 107 16.94 -25.41 -12.00
N GLN A 108 16.29 -24.24 -11.91
CA GLN A 108 15.93 -23.64 -10.64
C GLN A 108 15.14 -24.67 -9.84
N ALA A 109 15.57 -24.90 -8.60
CA ALA A 109 14.90 -25.83 -7.71
C ALA A 109 13.42 -25.43 -7.60
N VAL A 110 12.52 -26.37 -7.84
CA VAL A 110 11.08 -26.13 -7.70
C VAL A 110 10.78 -26.01 -6.22
N VAL A 111 10.69 -24.78 -5.72
CA VAL A 111 10.29 -24.48 -4.34
C VAL A 111 8.85 -24.96 -4.15
N THR A 112 8.64 -25.85 -3.17
CA THR A 112 7.30 -26.35 -2.84
C THR A 112 6.47 -25.27 -2.16
N ASP A 113 5.14 -25.37 -2.21
CA ASP A 113 4.27 -24.36 -1.59
C ASP A 113 4.45 -24.32 -0.05
N GLU A 114 4.74 -25.45 0.58
CA GLU A 114 5.09 -25.54 2.01
C GLU A 114 6.43 -24.87 2.32
N GLN A 115 7.45 -25.05 1.46
CA GLN A 115 8.75 -24.38 1.63
C GLN A 115 8.61 -22.87 1.42
N PHE A 116 7.83 -22.44 0.42
CA PHE A 116 7.55 -21.01 0.20
C PHE A 116 6.85 -20.37 1.42
N GLN A 117 5.83 -21.04 1.99
CA GLN A 117 5.12 -20.53 3.17
C GLN A 117 5.97 -20.48 4.44
N THR A 118 7.02 -21.31 4.55
CA THR A 118 7.91 -21.33 5.72
C THR A 118 9.12 -20.41 5.58
N GLU A 119 9.48 -20.00 4.35
CA GLU A 119 10.59 -19.10 4.05
C GLU A 119 10.19 -17.62 3.84
N ILE A 120 8.93 -17.33 3.50
CA ILE A 120 8.47 -15.95 3.25
C ILE A 120 8.07 -15.22 4.55
N ASP A 121 8.70 -14.06 4.80
CA ASP A 121 8.31 -13.13 5.87
C ASP A 121 7.02 -12.36 5.51
N ASN A 122 6.34 -11.79 6.52
CA ASN A 122 5.22 -10.88 6.28
C ASN A 122 5.68 -9.60 5.55
N ILE A 123 4.93 -9.18 4.53
CA ILE A 123 5.22 -7.99 3.73
C ILE A 123 4.15 -6.93 3.96
N VAL A 124 4.56 -5.73 4.39
CA VAL A 124 3.69 -4.53 4.42
C VAL A 124 4.19 -3.52 3.41
N PHE A 125 3.51 -3.44 2.27
CA PHE A 125 3.82 -2.47 1.21
C PHE A 125 2.96 -1.22 1.37
N ILE A 126 3.59 -0.10 1.76
CA ILE A 126 2.93 1.19 1.92
C ILE A 126 3.19 2.05 0.68
N LEU A 127 2.11 2.46 0.01
CA LEU A 127 2.13 3.31 -1.18
C LEU A 127 1.41 4.63 -0.89
N ALA A 128 2.08 5.75 -1.21
CA ALA A 128 1.51 7.10 -1.16
C ALA A 128 1.33 7.66 -2.58
N ASP A 129 0.34 8.50 -2.78
CA ASP A 129 -0.02 9.08 -4.09
C ASP A 129 0.51 10.52 -4.21
N ASP A 130 1.23 10.85 -5.27
CA ASP A 130 1.96 12.12 -5.48
C ASP A 130 3.03 12.48 -4.42
N LEU A 131 3.57 11.52 -3.66
CA LEU A 131 4.61 11.82 -2.65
C LEU A 131 6.00 12.05 -3.29
N ASP A 132 6.53 13.25 -3.13
CA ASP A 132 7.88 13.61 -3.57
C ASP A 132 8.93 13.61 -2.43
N TRP A 133 10.22 13.66 -2.79
CA TRP A 133 11.32 13.71 -1.83
C TRP A 133 11.36 14.99 -0.98
N ALA A 134 10.81 16.11 -1.46
CA ALA A 134 10.75 17.34 -0.68
C ALA A 134 9.73 17.22 0.46
N THR A 135 8.56 16.62 0.20
CA THR A 135 7.52 16.35 1.19
C THR A 135 7.93 15.21 2.13
N PHE A 136 8.52 14.12 1.61
CA PHE A 136 8.99 12.98 2.41
C PHE A 136 9.86 13.42 3.59
N ARG A 137 10.88 14.26 3.31
CA ARG A 137 11.85 14.74 4.30
C ARG A 137 11.24 15.63 5.40
N GLN A 138 10.06 16.20 5.16
CA GLN A 138 9.34 17.03 6.13
C GLN A 138 8.53 16.21 7.14
N VAL A 139 8.34 14.90 6.94
CA VAL A 139 7.53 14.04 7.82
C VAL A 139 8.45 13.30 8.81
N PRO A 140 8.45 13.65 10.12
CA PRO A 140 9.43 13.07 11.07
C PRO A 140 9.35 11.54 11.21
N ARG A 141 8.15 10.97 11.04
CA ARG A 141 7.94 9.51 11.08
C ARG A 141 8.54 8.79 9.86
N LEU A 142 8.59 9.43 8.69
CA LEU A 142 9.26 8.87 7.50
C LEU A 142 10.78 8.93 7.64
N ASN A 143 11.33 10.01 8.20
CA ASN A 143 12.76 10.09 8.54
C ASN A 143 13.16 9.02 9.58
N ALA A 144 12.30 8.74 10.58
CA ALA A 144 12.53 7.68 11.56
C ALA A 144 12.40 6.26 10.99
N LEU A 145 11.62 6.08 9.91
CA LEU A 145 11.57 4.84 9.15
C LEU A 145 12.85 4.69 8.30
N GLN A 146 13.27 5.76 7.65
CA GLN A 146 14.47 5.82 6.82
C GLN A 146 15.73 5.44 7.61
N SER A 147 15.86 5.92 8.86
CA SER A 147 17.02 5.61 9.72
C SER A 147 17.09 4.15 10.22
N LYS A 148 16.04 3.34 9.98
CA LYS A 148 15.94 1.95 10.41
C LYS A 148 15.91 0.94 9.25
N GLY A 149 16.03 1.40 8.01
CA GLY A 149 15.93 0.56 6.81
C GLY A 149 16.89 0.98 5.70
N THR A 150 16.65 0.46 4.50
CA THR A 150 17.42 0.78 3.30
C THR A 150 16.69 1.82 2.47
N THR A 151 17.38 2.90 2.08
CA THR A 151 16.85 3.88 1.11
C THR A 151 17.39 3.57 -0.28
N PHE A 152 16.52 3.29 -1.23
CA PHE A 152 16.88 3.26 -2.64
C PHE A 152 16.76 4.67 -3.22
N THR A 153 17.90 5.33 -3.47
CA THR A 153 17.96 6.73 -3.92
C THR A 153 17.87 6.91 -5.44
N ASN A 154 18.00 5.82 -6.20
CA ASN A 154 17.88 5.79 -7.65
C ASN A 154 16.77 4.79 -8.03
N THR A 155 15.51 5.24 -7.96
CA THR A 155 14.31 4.46 -8.28
C THR A 155 13.39 5.27 -9.18
N THR A 156 12.85 4.61 -10.21
CA THR A 156 11.90 5.23 -11.15
C THR A 156 10.65 4.38 -11.25
N VAL A 157 9.51 5.05 -11.37
CA VAL A 157 8.28 4.41 -11.85
C VAL A 157 8.39 4.19 -13.36
N THR A 158 7.70 3.18 -13.88
CA THR A 158 7.60 2.92 -15.33
C THR A 158 6.81 4.00 -16.08
N ASP A 159 5.92 4.69 -15.36
CA ASP A 159 5.07 5.77 -15.83
C ASP A 159 4.70 6.65 -14.61
N SER A 160 4.66 7.97 -14.76
CA SER A 160 4.36 8.91 -13.66
C SER A 160 2.86 9.16 -13.43
N LEU A 161 1.98 8.44 -14.14
CA LEU A 161 0.53 8.54 -14.01
C LEU A 161 -0.04 7.43 -13.12
N CYS A 162 -1.05 7.76 -12.29
CA CYS A 162 -1.54 6.88 -11.22
C CYS A 162 -1.83 5.44 -11.68
N CYS A 163 -2.76 5.26 -12.61
CA CYS A 163 -3.27 3.93 -12.97
C CYS A 163 -2.22 3.07 -13.69
N PRO A 164 -1.51 3.57 -14.73
CA PRO A 164 -0.43 2.82 -15.37
C PRO A 164 0.66 2.40 -14.36
N SER A 165 1.13 3.32 -13.51
CA SER A 165 2.12 3.01 -12.47
C SER A 165 1.64 1.93 -11.49
N ARG A 166 0.38 1.99 -11.07
CA ARG A 166 -0.22 1.03 -10.13
C ARG A 166 -0.40 -0.36 -10.76
N VAL A 167 -0.75 -0.42 -12.04
CA VAL A 167 -0.82 -1.69 -12.78
C VAL A 167 0.58 -2.27 -13.00
N SER A 168 1.60 -1.47 -13.30
CA SER A 168 2.99 -1.94 -13.36
C SER A 168 3.45 -2.58 -12.05
N ILE A 169 3.07 -2.02 -10.90
CA ILE A 169 3.34 -2.61 -9.56
C ILE A 169 2.65 -3.97 -9.41
N LEU A 170 1.35 -4.04 -9.75
CA LEU A 170 0.56 -5.27 -9.62
C LEU A 170 1.00 -6.39 -10.59
N ARG A 171 1.50 -6.03 -11.78
CA ARG A 171 1.82 -6.95 -12.87
C ARG A 171 3.32 -7.22 -13.05
N GLY A 172 4.21 -6.48 -12.40
CA GLY A 172 5.66 -6.57 -12.64
C GLY A 172 6.07 -6.26 -14.09
N GLN A 173 5.26 -5.49 -14.81
CA GLN A 173 5.35 -5.27 -16.26
C GLN A 173 5.42 -3.79 -16.60
N TYR A 174 6.06 -3.45 -17.71
CA TYR A 174 5.96 -2.11 -18.31
C TYR A 174 4.56 -1.87 -18.91
N VAL A 175 4.18 -0.59 -19.03
CA VAL A 175 2.92 -0.13 -19.64
C VAL A 175 2.69 -0.68 -21.05
N HIS A 176 3.76 -0.86 -21.83
CA HIS A 176 3.65 -1.44 -23.17
C HIS A 176 3.24 -2.93 -23.19
N ASN A 177 3.32 -3.64 -22.06
CA ASN A 177 2.88 -5.04 -21.93
C ASN A 177 1.44 -5.12 -21.41
N HIS A 178 1.15 -4.53 -20.24
CA HIS A 178 -0.17 -4.62 -19.60
C HIS A 178 -1.26 -3.70 -20.18
N LYS A 179 -0.92 -2.85 -21.17
CA LYS A 179 -1.82 -2.00 -21.99
C LYS A 179 -2.78 -1.02 -21.29
N VAL A 180 -2.80 -0.96 -19.96
CA VAL A 180 -3.46 0.12 -19.19
C VAL A 180 -2.61 1.37 -19.28
N VAL A 181 -2.86 2.22 -20.29
CA VAL A 181 -1.98 3.34 -20.67
C VAL A 181 -2.40 4.70 -20.11
N SER A 182 -3.52 4.79 -19.39
CA SER A 182 -3.96 6.06 -18.78
C SER A 182 -4.76 5.88 -17.49
N ASN A 183 -5.23 6.99 -16.90
CA ASN A 183 -6.22 6.97 -15.82
C ASN A 183 -7.66 6.75 -16.30
N GLU A 184 -7.95 7.05 -17.57
CA GLU A 184 -9.31 7.22 -18.08
C GLU A 184 -9.71 6.11 -19.06
N PRO A 185 -10.88 5.46 -18.91
CA PRO A 185 -11.31 4.37 -19.79
C PRO A 185 -11.32 4.75 -21.27
N ALA A 186 -11.72 6.00 -21.59
CA ALA A 186 -11.79 6.53 -22.95
C ALA A 186 -10.44 6.61 -23.68
N SER A 187 -9.32 6.62 -22.95
CA SER A 187 -7.95 6.61 -23.50
C SER A 187 -7.19 5.33 -23.19
N GLY A 188 -7.89 4.21 -22.93
CA GLY A 188 -7.26 2.91 -22.67
C GLY A 188 -6.74 2.75 -21.25
N GLY A 189 -7.33 3.44 -20.29
CA GLY A 189 -6.89 3.48 -18.91
C GLY A 189 -7.88 2.92 -17.90
N GLY A 190 -7.55 3.17 -16.63
CA GLY A 190 -8.42 2.88 -15.50
C GLY A 190 -8.63 1.40 -15.19
N TRP A 191 -9.36 1.15 -14.11
CA TRP A 191 -9.92 -0.14 -13.76
C TRP A 191 -10.71 -0.79 -14.92
N PRO A 192 -11.58 -0.08 -15.68
CA PRO A 192 -12.31 -0.70 -16.78
C PRO A 192 -11.43 -1.33 -17.87
N THR A 193 -10.23 -0.81 -18.13
CA THR A 193 -9.28 -1.46 -19.06
C THR A 193 -8.61 -2.67 -18.41
N PHE A 194 -8.16 -2.56 -17.16
CA PHE A 194 -7.58 -3.67 -16.39
C PHE A 194 -8.55 -4.86 -16.26
N TYR A 195 -9.81 -4.59 -15.91
CA TYR A 195 -10.91 -5.55 -15.82
C TYR A 195 -11.19 -6.24 -17.16
N ARG A 196 -11.38 -5.44 -18.23
CA ARG A 196 -11.71 -5.92 -19.58
C ARG A 196 -10.62 -6.80 -20.19
N LEU A 197 -9.35 -6.50 -19.93
CA LEU A 197 -8.21 -7.31 -20.37
C LEU A 197 -8.00 -8.56 -19.50
N GLY A 198 -8.60 -8.61 -18.31
CA GLY A 198 -8.49 -9.73 -17.38
C GLY A 198 -7.17 -9.78 -16.61
N GLU A 199 -6.38 -8.70 -16.63
CA GLU A 199 -5.06 -8.59 -16.00
C GLU A 199 -5.10 -8.83 -14.48
N GLU A 200 -6.26 -8.60 -13.86
CA GLU A 200 -6.58 -8.90 -12.45
C GLU A 200 -6.42 -10.37 -12.05
N LYS A 201 -6.50 -11.30 -13.00
CA LYS A 201 -6.46 -12.76 -12.76
C LYS A 201 -5.05 -13.32 -12.71
N ASP A 202 -4.05 -12.49 -13.02
CA ASP A 202 -2.65 -12.86 -13.19
C ASP A 202 -1.76 -11.72 -12.66
N CYS A 203 -2.03 -11.29 -11.44
CA CYS A 203 -1.27 -10.23 -10.78
C CYS A 203 -0.79 -10.67 -9.38
N LEU A 204 0.12 -9.90 -8.80
CA LEU A 204 0.74 -10.13 -7.49
C LEU A 204 -0.18 -10.76 -6.42
N PRO A 205 -1.38 -10.24 -6.11
CA PRO A 205 -2.33 -10.88 -5.19
C PRO A 205 -2.69 -12.33 -5.57
N THR A 206 -3.04 -12.58 -6.83
CA THR A 206 -3.38 -13.94 -7.30
C THR A 206 -2.19 -14.89 -7.24
N TRP A 207 -0.97 -14.41 -7.50
CA TRP A 207 0.25 -15.23 -7.41
C TRP A 207 0.60 -15.58 -5.95
N LEU A 208 0.46 -14.63 -5.03
CA LEU A 208 0.69 -14.83 -3.60
C LEU A 208 -0.38 -15.74 -2.97
N SER A 209 -1.66 -15.49 -3.28
CA SER A 209 -2.79 -16.29 -2.83
C SER A 209 -2.70 -17.75 -3.33
N ALA A 210 -2.27 -17.97 -4.59
CA ALA A 210 -1.99 -19.30 -5.12
C ALA A 210 -0.85 -20.05 -4.40
N LYS A 211 0.00 -19.33 -3.65
CA LYS A 211 1.04 -19.89 -2.78
C LYS A 211 0.63 -19.95 -1.29
N GLY A 212 -0.62 -19.61 -0.97
CA GLY A 212 -1.20 -19.70 0.39
C GLY A 212 -0.83 -18.56 1.34
N VAL A 213 -0.19 -17.50 0.83
CA VAL A 213 0.06 -16.24 1.55
C VAL A 213 -1.26 -15.50 1.70
N GLN A 214 -1.58 -15.00 2.90
CA GLN A 214 -2.77 -14.16 3.07
C GLN A 214 -2.57 -12.79 2.44
N THR A 215 -3.61 -12.24 1.84
CA THR A 215 -3.54 -11.05 1.00
C THR A 215 -4.53 -9.98 1.44
N ALA A 216 -4.05 -8.76 1.62
CA ALA A 216 -4.88 -7.63 1.99
C ALA A 216 -4.58 -6.39 1.14
N PHE A 217 -5.63 -5.72 0.67
CA PHE A 217 -5.52 -4.40 0.02
C PHE A 217 -6.42 -3.39 0.74
N MET A 218 -5.84 -2.22 1.05
CA MET A 218 -6.53 -1.15 1.76
C MET A 218 -6.24 0.20 1.11
N GLY A 219 -7.30 0.93 0.71
CA GLY A 219 -7.21 2.28 0.15
C GLY A 219 -7.39 2.35 -1.37
N LYS A 220 -6.79 3.35 -2.04
CA LYS A 220 -7.01 3.59 -3.49
C LYS A 220 -6.44 2.42 -4.29
N TYR A 221 -7.29 1.70 -5.01
CA TYR A 221 -6.86 0.61 -5.90
C TYR A 221 -6.43 1.16 -7.27
N LEU A 222 -7.39 1.36 -8.17
CA LEU A 222 -7.20 1.92 -9.51
C LEU A 222 -8.23 3.03 -9.79
N ASN A 223 -7.90 3.94 -10.70
CA ASN A 223 -8.83 4.98 -11.16
C ASN A 223 -10.09 4.35 -11.77
N ALA A 224 -11.27 4.94 -11.53
CA ALA A 224 -12.56 4.40 -11.98
C ALA A 224 -12.89 2.97 -11.51
N TYR A 225 -12.27 2.49 -10.42
CA TYR A 225 -12.76 1.29 -9.72
C TYR A 225 -14.03 1.65 -8.93
N PRO A 226 -15.14 0.86 -9.02
CA PRO A 226 -15.28 -0.46 -9.66
C PRO A 226 -16.03 -0.46 -11.02
N ASP A 227 -15.98 0.63 -11.80
CA ASP A 227 -16.78 0.79 -13.02
C ASP A 227 -16.65 -0.37 -14.02
N GLY A 228 -17.77 -0.78 -14.62
CA GLY A 228 -17.83 -1.91 -15.54
C GLY A 228 -17.72 -3.30 -14.90
N ALA A 229 -17.45 -3.41 -13.61
CA ALA A 229 -17.56 -4.67 -12.88
C ALA A 229 -19.03 -5.08 -12.67
N LYS A 230 -19.26 -6.35 -12.35
CA LYS A 230 -20.62 -6.94 -12.25
C LYS A 230 -21.53 -6.26 -11.20
N ASN A 231 -20.96 -5.66 -10.16
CA ASN A 231 -21.67 -4.94 -9.11
C ASN A 231 -20.71 -3.97 -8.39
N PRO A 232 -21.20 -2.93 -7.69
CA PRO A 232 -20.35 -1.93 -7.03
C PRO A 232 -19.55 -2.45 -5.83
N ALA A 233 -19.80 -3.68 -5.37
CA ALA A 233 -19.05 -4.34 -4.30
C ALA A 233 -18.09 -5.44 -4.84
N TYR A 234 -17.78 -5.43 -6.13
CA TYR A 234 -16.91 -6.43 -6.75
C TYR A 234 -15.49 -6.43 -6.14
N VAL A 235 -15.09 -7.57 -5.56
CA VAL A 235 -13.71 -7.81 -5.08
C VAL A 235 -12.92 -8.53 -6.19
N PRO A 236 -11.77 -7.99 -6.64
CA PRO A 236 -10.89 -8.69 -7.58
C PRO A 236 -10.34 -9.99 -6.97
N PRO A 237 -9.98 -11.00 -7.79
CA PRO A 237 -9.47 -12.27 -7.27
C PRO A 237 -8.12 -12.11 -6.57
N GLY A 238 -7.82 -13.03 -5.65
CA GLY A 238 -6.55 -13.09 -4.94
C GLY A 238 -6.40 -12.11 -3.77
N TRP A 239 -7.50 -11.55 -3.26
CA TRP A 239 -7.52 -10.74 -2.04
C TRP A 239 -8.40 -11.41 -0.96
N ASP A 240 -7.80 -11.75 0.19
CA ASP A 240 -8.50 -12.29 1.36
C ASP A 240 -9.18 -11.18 2.21
N ARG A 241 -8.60 -9.97 2.21
CA ARG A 241 -9.15 -8.77 2.87
C ARG A 241 -9.13 -7.58 1.92
N TRP A 242 -10.28 -6.94 1.75
CA TRP A 242 -10.49 -5.87 0.79
C TRP A 242 -11.18 -4.67 1.45
N VAL A 243 -10.48 -3.54 1.54
CA VAL A 243 -11.00 -2.30 2.16
C VAL A 243 -10.73 -1.11 1.23
N VAL A 244 -11.55 -0.95 0.19
CA VAL A 244 -11.24 -0.06 -0.95
C VAL A 244 -12.39 0.94 -1.20
N PRO A 245 -12.11 2.24 -1.38
CA PRO A 245 -13.12 3.21 -1.76
C PRO A 245 -13.73 2.93 -3.14
N VAL A 246 -15.06 2.98 -3.22
CA VAL A 246 -15.83 2.82 -4.47
C VAL A 246 -16.47 4.13 -4.96
N THR A 247 -16.25 5.23 -4.22
CA THR A 247 -16.72 6.59 -4.57
C THR A 247 -15.52 7.45 -4.94
N GLN A 248 -15.34 7.68 -6.24
CA GLN A 248 -14.34 8.58 -6.81
C GLN A 248 -15.09 9.74 -7.49
N PRO A 249 -14.76 11.02 -7.20
CA PRO A 249 -13.56 11.51 -6.52
C PRO A 249 -13.69 11.70 -4.99
N GLU A 250 -14.79 11.31 -4.35
CA GLU A 250 -15.08 11.60 -2.93
C GLU A 250 -13.97 11.13 -1.98
N MET A 251 -13.34 9.98 -2.25
CA MET A 251 -12.23 9.46 -1.45
C MET A 251 -11.08 10.47 -1.29
N TYR A 252 -10.81 11.32 -2.29
CA TYR A 252 -9.76 12.34 -2.22
C TYR A 252 -10.11 13.50 -1.28
N ARG A 253 -11.38 13.68 -0.90
CA ARG A 253 -11.80 14.67 0.11
C ARG A 253 -11.61 14.17 1.54
N GLY A 254 -11.30 12.88 1.73
CA GLY A 254 -11.04 12.26 3.03
C GLY A 254 -12.27 12.02 3.90
N TYR A 255 -13.46 12.45 3.49
CA TYR A 255 -14.74 12.31 4.19
C TYR A 255 -15.88 12.13 3.17
N GLY A 256 -17.02 11.57 3.59
CA GLY A 256 -18.19 11.40 2.73
C GLY A 256 -18.02 10.35 1.63
N TYR A 257 -17.27 9.29 1.89
CA TYR A 257 -16.94 8.22 0.94
C TYR A 257 -17.61 6.90 1.31
N THR A 258 -17.70 5.97 0.35
CA THR A 258 -18.10 4.58 0.60
C THR A 258 -16.93 3.64 0.35
N LEU A 259 -16.71 2.71 1.28
CA LEU A 259 -15.77 1.59 1.12
C LEU A 259 -16.54 0.34 0.71
N ASN A 260 -15.95 -0.45 -0.18
CA ASN A 260 -16.20 -1.88 -0.28
C ASN A 260 -15.32 -2.59 0.77
N ILE A 261 -15.96 -3.30 1.70
CA ILE A 261 -15.36 -4.07 2.78
C ILE A 261 -15.77 -5.53 2.58
N ASP A 262 -14.89 -6.35 2.00
CA ASP A 262 -15.12 -7.76 1.67
C ASP A 262 -16.49 -8.04 0.98
N GLY A 263 -16.85 -7.22 -0.01
CA GLY A 263 -18.12 -7.33 -0.73
C GLY A 263 -19.31 -6.62 -0.04
N THR A 264 -19.09 -5.95 1.08
CA THR A 264 -20.11 -5.15 1.80
C THR A 264 -19.82 -3.66 1.65
N LEU A 265 -20.78 -2.90 1.14
CA LEU A 265 -20.65 -1.44 1.04
C LEU A 265 -20.93 -0.74 2.37
N LYS A 266 -20.03 0.16 2.78
CA LYS A 266 -20.16 0.95 4.01
C LYS A 266 -19.78 2.41 3.77
N THR A 267 -20.75 3.30 3.98
CA THR A 267 -20.56 4.76 3.84
C THR A 267 -20.08 5.39 5.15
N TYR A 268 -19.13 6.31 5.02
CA TYR A 268 -18.51 7.06 6.11
C TYR A 268 -18.87 8.55 5.98
N GLY A 269 -19.13 9.20 7.11
CA GLY A 269 -19.60 10.58 7.16
C GLY A 269 -18.47 11.60 7.19
N SER A 270 -18.68 12.64 8.01
CA SER A 270 -17.75 13.76 8.22
C SER A 270 -17.32 13.91 9.69
N LYS A 271 -17.55 12.91 10.54
CA LYS A 271 -17.06 12.94 11.93
C LYS A 271 -15.54 12.84 11.92
N PRO A 272 -14.78 13.41 12.88
CA PRO A 272 -13.32 13.36 12.87
C PRO A 272 -12.73 11.96 12.67
N LYS A 273 -13.34 10.93 13.28
CA LYS A 273 -12.97 9.51 13.17
C LYS A 273 -13.30 8.86 11.81
N ASP A 274 -14.11 9.52 10.98
CA ASP A 274 -14.52 9.06 9.65
C ASP A 274 -13.51 9.52 8.58
N PHE A 275 -12.31 9.99 8.97
CA PHE A 275 -11.27 10.39 8.03
C PHE A 275 -10.67 9.18 7.33
N LEU A 276 -10.65 9.17 6.00
CA LEU A 276 -10.24 8.00 5.19
C LEU A 276 -8.87 7.44 5.61
N GLY A 277 -7.87 8.31 5.79
CA GLY A 277 -6.54 7.90 6.20
C GLY A 277 -6.50 7.20 7.57
N ASP A 278 -7.32 7.66 8.52
CA ASP A 278 -7.38 7.07 9.87
C ASP A 278 -8.12 5.73 9.84
N VAL A 279 -9.21 5.64 9.07
CA VAL A 279 -9.97 4.40 8.91
C VAL A 279 -9.10 3.32 8.25
N LEU A 280 -8.40 3.64 7.16
CA LEU A 280 -7.50 2.70 6.48
C LEU A 280 -6.32 2.27 7.36
N VAL A 281 -5.72 3.19 8.13
CA VAL A 281 -4.65 2.85 9.07
C VAL A 281 -5.16 2.01 10.25
N GLY A 282 -6.38 2.24 10.72
CA GLY A 282 -7.02 1.41 11.75
C GLY A 282 -7.27 -0.02 11.26
N GLU A 283 -7.85 -0.17 10.07
CA GLU A 283 -8.08 -1.46 9.40
C GLU A 283 -6.76 -2.22 9.16
N ALA A 284 -5.71 -1.51 8.69
CA ALA A 284 -4.37 -2.07 8.50
C ALA A 284 -3.74 -2.54 9.81
N SER A 285 -3.85 -1.74 10.87
CA SER A 285 -3.33 -2.07 12.20
C SER A 285 -4.05 -3.28 12.80
N GLN A 286 -5.38 -3.36 12.62
CA GLN A 286 -6.17 -4.52 13.03
C GLN A 286 -5.73 -5.77 12.27
N TYR A 287 -5.62 -5.70 10.93
CA TYR A 287 -5.19 -6.82 10.11
C TYR A 287 -3.81 -7.35 10.51
N ILE A 288 -2.81 -6.47 10.66
CA ILE A 288 -1.45 -6.86 11.12
C ILE A 288 -1.50 -7.56 12.49
N SER A 289 -2.43 -7.17 13.38
CA SER A 289 -2.55 -7.78 14.72
C SER A 289 -3.23 -9.15 14.76
N SER A 290 -3.92 -9.56 13.69
CA SER A 290 -4.76 -10.77 13.67
C SER A 290 -4.62 -11.66 12.42
N ALA A 291 -3.84 -11.26 11.42
CA ALA A 291 -3.61 -12.04 10.22
C ALA A 291 -2.82 -13.33 10.54
N ARG A 292 -3.08 -14.38 9.75
CA ARG A 292 -2.28 -15.61 9.78
C ARG A 292 -1.03 -15.38 8.92
N GLU A 293 0.14 -15.67 9.49
CA GLU A 293 1.39 -15.61 8.75
C GLU A 293 1.52 -16.80 7.76
N PRO A 294 2.16 -16.61 6.59
CA PRO A 294 2.65 -15.33 6.07
C PRO A 294 1.53 -14.48 5.44
N PHE A 295 1.65 -13.15 5.53
CA PHE A 295 0.74 -12.21 4.86
C PHE A 295 1.44 -11.15 4.00
N TYR A 296 0.72 -10.65 3.00
CA TYR A 296 1.01 -9.45 2.21
C TYR A 296 -0.10 -8.43 2.40
N LEU A 297 0.23 -7.24 2.91
CA LEU A 297 -0.67 -6.10 3.03
C LEU A 297 -0.18 -4.96 2.13
N GLN A 298 -1.02 -4.53 1.19
CA GLN A 298 -0.84 -3.28 0.45
C GLN A 298 -1.72 -2.17 1.04
N LEU A 299 -1.09 -1.22 1.72
CA LEU A 299 -1.73 0.00 2.23
C LEU A 299 -1.47 1.16 1.26
N SER A 300 -2.50 1.50 0.49
CA SER A 300 -2.45 2.44 -0.63
C SER A 300 -3.21 3.73 -0.30
N LEU A 301 -2.50 4.70 0.28
CA LEU A 301 -3.08 5.97 0.73
C LEU A 301 -3.21 6.98 -0.42
N THR A 302 -4.24 7.83 -0.34
CA THR A 302 -4.51 8.90 -1.32
C THR A 302 -3.70 10.17 -1.07
N ASN A 303 -3.15 10.39 0.13
CA ASN A 303 -2.33 11.57 0.41
C ASN A 303 -0.87 11.31 -0.02
N PRO A 304 -0.11 12.34 -0.46
CA PRO A 304 -0.49 13.75 -0.55
C PRO A 304 -1.26 14.22 -1.81
N HIS A 305 -1.67 13.37 -2.76
CA HIS A 305 -2.45 13.78 -3.95
C HIS A 305 -3.62 14.73 -3.61
N ARG A 306 -3.84 15.72 -4.50
CA ARG A 306 -4.82 16.80 -4.31
C ARG A 306 -6.26 16.26 -4.16
N PRO A 307 -7.13 16.92 -3.36
CA PRO A 307 -6.95 18.18 -2.64
C PRO A 307 -6.19 18.06 -1.29
N SER A 308 -5.50 16.95 -1.03
CA SER A 308 -4.58 16.80 0.11
C SER A 308 -5.23 17.09 1.49
N PRO A 309 -6.42 16.55 1.78
CA PRO A 309 -7.16 16.88 2.99
C PRO A 309 -6.40 16.42 4.24
N VAL A 310 -6.60 17.14 5.34
CA VAL A 310 -6.11 16.77 6.67
C VAL A 310 -7.28 16.39 7.57
N ALA A 311 -7.09 15.40 8.43
CA ALA A 311 -8.06 15.07 9.47
C ALA A 311 -8.25 16.27 10.41
N VAL A 312 -9.49 16.61 10.74
CA VAL A 312 -9.77 17.59 11.78
C VAL A 312 -9.37 17.01 13.13
N ARG A 313 -8.29 17.54 13.72
CA ARG A 313 -7.86 17.24 15.09
C ARG A 313 -8.36 18.34 16.02
N HIS A 314 -8.65 17.95 17.26
CA HIS A 314 -9.03 18.83 18.36
C HIS A 314 -7.85 19.01 19.32
#